data_AF-A0A329QXV4-F1
#
_entry.id   AF-A0A329QXV4-F1
#
_cell.length_a   1.000
_cell.length_b   1.000
_cell.length_c   1.000
_cell.angle_alpha   90.00
_cell.angle_beta   90.00
_cell.angle_gamma   90.00
#
_symmetry.space_group_name_H-M   'P 1'
#
loop_
_entity.id
_entity.type
_entity.pdbx_description
1 polymer ?
#
loop_
_entity_poly.entity_id
_entity_poly.type
_entity_poly.pdbx_seq_one_letter_code
_entity_poly.pdbx_strand_id
1 'polypeptide(L)'
;MSSSNAETAPSRSFCFDASQRHVAEQLCEAIVPGSSPAGPAVYLDSVAADMPDEQRAALLGCLDDVGTVLGTGGSWEDVAARDHFGWLRALCIEAYYSDFRQPGYTGPGAWSVIGFTSAPMAAMAKQDWSYLRCFREEGE
;
A
#
# COMPACT_ATOMS: atom_id res chain seq x y z
N MET A 1 12.20 30.37 -33.90
CA MET A 1 12.91 29.37 -33.06
C MET A 1 12.23 29.36 -31.70
N SER A 2 11.30 28.45 -31.48
CA SER A 2 10.78 28.13 -30.14
C SER A 2 10.47 26.64 -30.14
N SER A 3 11.49 25.85 -29.82
CA SER A 3 11.33 24.42 -29.56
C SER A 3 10.72 24.30 -28.17
N SER A 4 9.44 23.94 -28.12
CA SER A 4 8.79 23.51 -26.88
C SER A 4 9.32 22.11 -26.57
N ASN A 5 10.25 22.01 -25.62
CA ASN A 5 10.62 20.74 -25.02
C ASN A 5 9.43 20.24 -24.19
N ALA A 6 8.54 19.47 -24.81
CA ALA A 6 7.65 18.58 -24.08
C ALA A 6 8.54 17.52 -23.43
N GLU A 7 8.88 17.77 -22.17
CA GLU A 7 9.57 16.84 -21.30
C GLU A 7 8.68 15.61 -21.20
N THR A 8 9.02 14.59 -22.00
CA THR A 8 8.34 13.31 -21.99
C THR A 8 8.70 12.69 -20.66
N ALA A 9 7.76 12.72 -19.71
CA ALA A 9 7.90 12.01 -18.45
C ALA A 9 8.36 10.58 -18.76
N PRO A 10 9.42 10.06 -18.11
CA PRO A 10 9.90 8.73 -18.40
C PRO A 10 8.74 7.75 -18.18
N SER A 11 8.43 6.97 -19.20
CA SER A 11 7.48 5.86 -19.11
C SER A 11 8.00 4.89 -18.06
N ARG A 12 7.54 5.04 -16.81
CA ARG A 12 7.99 4.18 -15.71
C ARG A 12 7.61 2.75 -16.08
N SER A 13 8.60 1.88 -16.26
CA SER A 13 8.36 0.46 -16.46
C SER A 13 7.77 -0.08 -15.16
N PHE A 14 6.53 -0.57 -15.24
CA PHE A 14 5.87 -1.20 -14.12
C PHE A 14 6.55 -2.53 -13.77
N CYS A 15 6.59 -2.84 -12.48
CA CYS A 15 7.12 -4.11 -11.98
C CYS A 15 6.10 -5.25 -12.10
N PHE A 16 4.83 -4.95 -11.91
CA PHE A 16 3.73 -5.91 -11.99
C PHE A 16 3.28 -6.12 -13.42
N ASP A 17 3.04 -7.38 -13.79
CA ASP A 17 2.27 -7.69 -14.98
C ASP A 17 0.77 -7.40 -14.80
N ALA A 18 -0.02 -7.65 -15.84
CA ALA A 18 -1.46 -7.40 -15.80
C ALA A 18 -2.21 -8.27 -14.77
N SER A 19 -1.77 -9.52 -14.57
CA SER A 19 -2.38 -10.45 -13.63
C SER A 19 -2.08 -10.03 -12.18
N GLN A 20 -0.81 -9.75 -11.90
CA GLN A 20 -0.34 -9.30 -10.60
C GLN A 20 -0.98 -7.96 -10.21
N ARG A 21 -1.11 -7.02 -11.16
CA ARG A 21 -1.84 -5.77 -10.94
C ARG A 21 -3.29 -6.02 -10.58
N HIS A 22 -3.97 -6.89 -11.31
CA HIS A 22 -5.37 -7.22 -11.03
C HIS A 22 -5.57 -7.88 -9.66
N VAL A 23 -4.64 -8.77 -9.26
CA VAL A 23 -4.64 -9.37 -7.92
C VAL A 23 -4.39 -8.31 -6.85
N ALA A 24 -3.42 -7.40 -7.05
CA ALA A 24 -3.13 -6.33 -6.12
C ALA A 24 -4.33 -5.38 -5.92
N GLU A 25 -5.04 -5.04 -7.00
CA GLU A 25 -6.28 -4.25 -6.93
C GLU A 25 -7.36 -4.95 -6.10
N GLN A 26 -7.64 -6.22 -6.39
CA GLN A 26 -8.63 -7.01 -5.64
C GLN A 26 -8.25 -7.15 -4.17
N LEU A 27 -6.97 -7.40 -3.88
CA LEU A 27 -6.49 -7.55 -2.52
C LEU A 27 -6.62 -6.23 -1.75
N CYS A 28 -6.27 -5.09 -2.36
CA CYS A 28 -6.43 -3.79 -1.71
C CYS A 28 -7.91 -3.50 -1.41
N GLU A 29 -8.82 -3.78 -2.34
CA GLU A 29 -10.26 -3.60 -2.12
C GLU A 29 -10.80 -4.54 -1.03
N ALA A 30 -10.30 -5.78 -0.95
CA ALA A 30 -10.70 -6.73 0.08
C ALA A 30 -10.20 -6.34 1.48
N ILE A 31 -8.97 -5.80 1.59
CA ILE A 31 -8.37 -5.39 2.86
C ILE A 31 -8.89 -4.03 3.33
N VAL A 32 -9.03 -3.08 2.39
CA VAL A 32 -9.52 -1.72 2.64
C VAL A 32 -10.64 -1.42 1.63
N PRO A 33 -11.89 -1.73 1.98
CA PRO A 33 -13.04 -1.47 1.10
C PRO A 33 -13.14 0.01 0.71
N GLY A 34 -13.36 0.28 -0.57
CA GLY A 34 -13.41 1.61 -1.15
C GLY A 34 -12.04 2.21 -1.51
N SER A 35 -10.96 1.43 -1.47
CA SER A 35 -9.62 1.88 -1.84
C SER A 35 -9.38 1.98 -3.34
N SER A 36 -10.13 1.22 -4.16
CA SER A 36 -9.93 1.13 -5.61
C SER A 36 -9.78 2.49 -6.34
N PRO A 37 -10.58 3.54 -6.07
CA PRO A 37 -10.45 4.82 -6.78
C PRO A 37 -9.09 5.50 -6.64
N ALA A 38 -8.38 5.27 -5.52
CA ALA A 38 -7.05 5.84 -5.28
C ALA A 38 -5.94 5.20 -6.12
N GLY A 39 -6.21 4.05 -6.75
CA GLY A 39 -5.23 3.28 -7.52
C GLY A 39 -4.15 2.62 -6.67
N PRO A 40 -4.48 1.88 -5.60
CA PRO A 40 -3.49 1.37 -4.65
C PRO A 40 -2.49 0.38 -5.28
N ALA A 41 -2.87 -0.32 -6.35
CA ALA A 41 -1.91 -1.17 -7.08
C ALA A 41 -0.76 -0.38 -7.73
N VAL A 42 -0.99 0.89 -8.10
CA VAL A 42 0.07 1.79 -8.60
C VAL A 42 1.03 2.15 -7.47
N TYR A 43 0.53 2.34 -6.24
CA TYR A 43 1.38 2.52 -5.06
C TYR A 43 2.25 1.30 -4.82
N LEU A 44 1.65 0.11 -4.73
CA LEU A 44 2.37 -1.14 -4.52
C LEU A 44 3.45 -1.37 -5.59
N ASP A 45 3.16 -1.12 -6.87
CA ASP A 45 4.13 -1.23 -7.95
C ASP A 45 5.29 -0.23 -7.77
N SER A 46 4.98 1.01 -7.36
CA SER A 46 6.00 2.01 -7.09
C SER A 46 6.91 1.66 -5.91
N VAL A 47 6.36 1.08 -4.84
CA VAL A 47 7.14 0.58 -3.71
C VAL A 47 7.99 -0.62 -4.17
N ALA A 48 7.40 -1.54 -4.94
CA ALA A 48 8.11 -2.70 -5.48
C ALA A 48 9.31 -2.29 -6.35
N ALA A 49 9.17 -1.24 -7.16
CA ALA A 49 10.26 -0.69 -7.98
C ALA A 49 11.45 -0.20 -7.15
N ASP A 50 11.20 0.26 -5.92
CA ASP A 50 12.23 0.76 -5.01
C ASP A 50 12.76 -0.33 -4.05
N MET A 51 12.17 -1.53 -4.05
CA MET A 51 12.63 -2.67 -3.23
C MET A 51 13.94 -3.28 -3.77
N PRO A 52 14.79 -3.84 -2.89
CA PRO A 52 15.86 -4.75 -3.30
C PRO A 52 15.32 -5.93 -4.12
N ASP A 53 16.12 -6.43 -5.07
CA ASP A 53 15.69 -7.45 -6.04
C ASP A 53 15.05 -8.69 -5.40
N GLU A 54 15.63 -9.17 -4.29
CA GLU A 54 15.11 -10.33 -3.55
C GLU A 54 13.72 -10.06 -2.95
N GLN A 55 13.53 -8.88 -2.35
CA GLN A 55 12.25 -8.49 -1.76
C GLN A 55 11.19 -8.25 -2.84
N ARG A 56 11.59 -7.61 -3.96
CA ARG A 56 10.71 -7.44 -5.12
C ARG A 56 10.26 -8.79 -5.67
N ALA A 57 11.19 -9.73 -5.87
CA ALA A 57 10.86 -11.07 -6.34
C ALA A 57 9.93 -11.82 -5.36
N ALA A 58 10.15 -11.68 -4.05
CA ALA A 58 9.27 -12.25 -3.03
C ALA A 58 7.85 -11.67 -3.11
N LEU A 59 7.70 -10.36 -3.26
CA LEU A 59 6.39 -9.71 -3.41
C LEU A 59 5.64 -10.23 -4.65
N LEU A 60 6.31 -10.31 -5.79
CA LEU A 60 5.74 -10.86 -7.03
C LEU A 60 5.24 -12.30 -6.82
N GLY A 61 6.08 -13.15 -6.20
CA GLY A 61 5.70 -14.53 -5.88
C GLY A 61 4.52 -14.63 -4.90
N CYS A 62 4.38 -13.68 -3.96
CA CYS A 62 3.22 -13.62 -3.07
C CYS A 62 1.94 -13.29 -3.85
N LEU A 63 1.99 -12.31 -4.77
CA LEU A 63 0.84 -11.97 -5.62
C LEU A 63 0.45 -13.14 -6.55
N ASP A 64 1.43 -13.88 -7.07
CA ASP A 64 1.18 -15.07 -7.87
C ASP A 64 0.53 -16.20 -7.04
N ASP A 65 0.93 -16.41 -5.78
CA ASP A 65 0.28 -17.37 -4.88
C ASP A 65 -1.18 -16.96 -4.59
N VAL A 66 -1.43 -15.68 -4.28
CA VAL A 66 -2.80 -15.17 -4.08
C VAL A 66 -3.64 -15.38 -5.34
N GLY A 67 -3.11 -15.03 -6.52
CA GLY A 67 -3.78 -15.27 -7.79
C GLY A 67 -4.09 -16.75 -8.02
N THR A 68 -3.18 -17.64 -7.64
CA THR A 68 -3.37 -19.09 -7.73
C THR A 68 -4.46 -19.59 -6.78
N VAL A 69 -4.48 -19.12 -5.53
CA VAL A 69 -5.50 -19.48 -4.54
C VAL A 69 -6.89 -19.10 -5.02
N LEU A 70 -7.06 -17.85 -5.45
CA LEU A 70 -8.36 -17.35 -5.92
C LEU A 70 -8.78 -17.97 -7.26
N GLY A 71 -7.82 -18.20 -8.16
CA GLY A 71 -8.06 -18.80 -9.47
C GLY A 71 -8.42 -20.29 -9.42
N THR A 72 -8.07 -20.99 -8.34
CA THR A 72 -8.42 -22.41 -8.13
C THR A 72 -9.68 -22.61 -7.28
N GLY A 73 -10.42 -21.53 -7.00
CA GLY A 73 -11.67 -21.56 -6.24
C GLY A 73 -11.50 -21.45 -4.71
N GLY A 74 -10.29 -21.12 -4.24
CA GLY A 74 -10.03 -20.76 -2.85
C GLY A 74 -10.67 -19.42 -2.47
N SER A 75 -10.78 -19.17 -1.17
CA SER A 75 -11.39 -17.96 -0.61
C SER A 75 -10.37 -16.96 -0.07
N TRP A 76 -10.84 -15.80 0.38
CA TRP A 76 -9.99 -14.82 1.06
C TRP A 76 -9.50 -15.33 2.42
N GLU A 77 -10.22 -16.23 3.07
CA GLU A 77 -9.74 -16.93 4.27
C GLU A 77 -8.53 -17.82 3.97
N ASP A 78 -8.52 -18.50 2.82
CA ASP A 78 -7.37 -19.30 2.38
C ASP A 78 -6.14 -18.44 2.07
N VAL A 79 -6.37 -17.22 1.54
CA VAL A 79 -5.32 -16.20 1.36
C VAL A 79 -4.84 -15.69 2.72
N ALA A 80 -5.75 -15.42 3.65
CA ALA A 80 -5.41 -14.91 4.98
C ALA A 80 -4.60 -15.90 5.83
N ALA A 81 -4.72 -17.21 5.53
CA ALA A 81 -3.96 -18.26 6.18
C ALA A 81 -2.51 -18.39 5.68
N ARG A 82 -2.10 -17.64 4.64
CA ARG A 82 -0.73 -17.67 4.10
C ARG A 82 0.25 -16.90 4.99
N ASP A 83 1.46 -17.43 5.14
CA ASP A 83 2.50 -16.81 5.99
C ASP A 83 2.84 -15.37 5.57
N HIS A 84 2.79 -15.08 4.26
CA HIS A 84 3.08 -13.74 3.73
C HIS A 84 1.90 -12.77 3.80
N PHE A 85 0.72 -13.22 4.23
CA PHE A 85 -0.48 -12.38 4.25
C PHE A 85 -0.31 -11.14 5.13
N GLY A 86 0.37 -11.26 6.27
CA GLY A 86 0.63 -10.13 7.16
C GLY A 86 1.39 -9.00 6.47
N TRP A 87 2.36 -9.35 5.61
CA TRP A 87 3.15 -8.38 4.85
C TRP A 87 2.32 -7.73 3.73
N LEU A 88 1.60 -8.53 2.93
CA LEU A 88 0.71 -8.00 1.90
C LEU A 88 -0.36 -7.07 2.48
N ARG A 89 -0.97 -7.47 3.60
CA ARG A 89 -1.96 -6.67 4.32
C ARG A 89 -1.38 -5.33 4.76
N ALA A 90 -0.14 -5.30 5.27
CA ALA A 90 0.52 -4.07 5.66
C ALA A 90 0.70 -3.12 4.47
N LEU A 91 1.18 -3.62 3.33
CA LEU A 91 1.33 -2.83 2.10
C LEU A 91 -0.01 -2.29 1.58
N CYS A 92 -1.08 -3.08 1.63
CA CYS A 92 -2.42 -2.64 1.21
C CYS A 92 -2.96 -1.52 2.12
N ILE A 93 -2.77 -1.65 3.43
CA ILE A 93 -3.15 -0.62 4.41
C ILE A 93 -2.34 0.66 4.14
N GLU A 94 -1.03 0.53 3.94
CA GLU A 94 -0.15 1.66 3.66
C GLU A 94 -0.54 2.39 2.37
N ALA A 95 -0.89 1.65 1.30
CA ALA A 95 -1.33 2.22 0.03
C ALA A 95 -2.55 3.14 0.17
N TYR A 96 -3.43 2.87 1.12
CA TYR A 96 -4.59 3.72 1.39
C TYR A 96 -4.28 4.81 2.43
N TYR A 97 -3.73 4.43 3.59
CA TYR A 97 -3.55 5.35 4.71
C TYR A 97 -2.36 6.31 4.58
N SER A 98 -1.53 6.17 3.55
CA SER A 98 -0.53 7.19 3.16
C SER A 98 -1.14 8.43 2.49
N ASP A 99 -2.45 8.43 2.24
CA ASP A 99 -3.15 9.39 1.36
C ASP A 99 -2.63 9.40 -0.08
N PHE A 100 -2.03 8.29 -0.53
CA PHE A 100 -1.58 8.14 -1.91
C PHE A 100 -2.74 8.35 -2.90
N ARG A 101 -2.40 8.99 -4.01
CA ARG A 101 -3.30 9.21 -5.15
C ARG A 101 -2.51 8.92 -6.41
N GLN A 102 -2.99 7.97 -7.20
CA GLN A 102 -2.37 7.71 -8.49
C GLN A 102 -2.39 8.99 -9.37
N PRO A 103 -1.36 9.19 -10.22
CA PRO A 103 -1.31 10.34 -11.13
C PRO A 103 -2.60 10.49 -11.95
N GLY A 104 -3.15 11.71 -11.98
CA GLY A 104 -4.39 12.02 -12.70
C GLY A 104 -5.69 11.76 -11.92
N TYR A 105 -5.64 11.18 -10.71
CA TYR A 105 -6.81 11.06 -9.86
C TYR A 105 -7.23 12.43 -9.28
N THR A 106 -8.48 12.83 -9.53
CA THR A 106 -9.04 14.12 -9.10
C THR A 106 -10.05 14.02 -7.95
N GLY A 107 -10.28 12.81 -7.43
CA GLY A 107 -11.21 12.59 -6.31
C GLY A 107 -10.61 12.95 -4.95
N PRO A 108 -11.40 12.82 -3.87
CA PRO A 108 -10.90 13.00 -2.51
C PRO A 108 -9.85 11.92 -2.20
N GLY A 109 -8.81 12.31 -1.44
CA GLY A 109 -7.85 11.36 -0.89
C GLY A 109 -8.46 10.52 0.23
N ALA A 110 -7.81 9.40 0.54
CA ALA A 110 -8.22 8.47 1.59
C ALA A 110 -8.47 9.20 2.92
N TRP A 111 -7.59 10.12 3.32
CA TRP A 111 -7.75 10.89 4.55
C TRP A 111 -9.03 11.72 4.55
N SER A 112 -9.32 12.37 3.42
CA SER A 112 -10.58 13.13 3.29
C SER A 112 -11.81 12.23 3.34
N VAL A 113 -11.74 11.03 2.73
CA VAL A 113 -12.85 10.07 2.71
C VAL A 113 -13.18 9.59 4.13
N ILE A 114 -12.16 9.31 4.94
CA ILE A 114 -12.34 8.81 6.31
C ILE A 114 -12.45 9.93 7.37
N GLY A 115 -12.46 11.20 6.96
CA GLY A 115 -12.55 12.34 7.88
C GLY A 115 -11.28 12.62 8.69
N PHE A 116 -10.12 12.17 8.21
CA PHE A 116 -8.82 12.45 8.79
C PHE A 116 -8.31 13.83 8.34
N THR A 117 -8.93 14.90 8.87
CA THR A 117 -8.73 16.28 8.39
C THR A 117 -7.92 17.19 9.33
N SER A 118 -7.44 16.68 10.46
CA SER A 118 -6.86 17.48 11.56
C SER A 118 -5.62 16.80 12.15
N ALA A 119 -4.76 17.57 12.84
CA ALA A 119 -3.71 17.01 13.69
C ALA A 119 -4.30 15.83 14.49
N PRO A 120 -3.65 14.64 14.49
CA PRO A 120 -4.28 13.44 14.96
C PRO A 120 -4.77 13.68 16.39
N MET A 121 -5.98 13.21 16.75
CA MET A 121 -6.46 13.30 18.13
C MET A 121 -5.44 12.71 19.12
N ALA A 122 -4.59 11.78 18.67
CA ALA A 122 -3.43 11.27 19.41
C ALA A 122 -2.39 12.35 19.75
N ALA A 123 -2.16 13.35 18.89
CA ALA A 123 -1.33 14.52 19.18
C ALA A 123 -2.01 15.50 20.15
N MET A 124 -3.34 15.44 20.28
CA MET A 124 -4.10 16.18 21.29
C MET A 124 -4.26 15.41 22.61
N ALA A 125 -4.05 14.09 22.57
CA ALA A 125 -4.08 13.26 23.76
C ALA A 125 -2.81 13.46 24.56
N LYS A 126 -2.94 13.60 25.88
CA LYS A 126 -1.80 13.50 26.78
C LYS A 126 -1.32 12.06 26.76
N GLN A 127 -0.32 11.77 25.94
CA GLN A 127 0.23 10.43 25.84
C GLN A 127 1.09 10.14 27.06
N ASP A 128 0.61 9.25 27.91
CA ASP A 128 1.43 8.65 28.97
C ASP A 128 2.01 7.35 28.46
N TRP A 129 3.32 7.36 28.22
CA TRP A 129 4.07 6.19 27.74
C TRP A 129 4.68 5.37 28.88
N SER A 130 4.37 5.69 30.15
CA SER A 130 4.92 5.02 31.34
C SER A 130 4.68 3.50 31.34
N TYR A 131 3.58 3.05 30.74
CA TYR A 131 3.23 1.63 30.62
C TYR A 131 4.18 0.83 29.70
N LEU A 132 4.83 1.48 28.73
CA LEU A 132 5.76 0.80 27.82
C LEU A 132 7.15 0.57 28.44
N ARG A 133 7.44 1.13 29.62
CA ARG A 133 8.71 1.00 30.38
C ARG A 133 10.00 1.22 29.56
N CYS A 134 9.93 1.92 28.41
CA CYS A 134 11.07 2.11 27.50
C CYS A 134 11.93 3.33 27.82
N PHE A 135 11.55 4.13 28.82
CA PHE A 135 12.42 5.16 29.37
C PHE A 135 12.90 4.71 30.74
N ARG A 136 14.12 4.18 30.79
CA ARG A 136 14.89 4.15 32.03
C ARG A 136 15.56 5.50 32.12
N GLU A 137 15.18 6.34 33.08
CA GLU A 137 15.99 7.51 33.43
C GLU A 137 17.34 6.97 33.92
N GLU A 138 18.40 7.20 33.15
CA GLU A 138 19.75 7.08 33.69
C GLU A 138 20.02 8.33 34.54
N GLY A 139 20.06 8.15 35.86
CA GLY A 139 20.65 9.14 36.75
C GLY A 139 19.98 9.28 38.12
N GLU A 140 20.40 8.44 39.07
CA GLU A 140 20.85 8.91 40.38
C GLU A 140 22.21 8.28 40.69
#